data_AF-A4V701-F1
#
_entry.id   AF-A4V701-F1
#
_cell.length_a   1.000
_cell.length_b   1.000
_cell.length_c   1.000
_cell.angle_alpha   90.00
_cell.angle_beta   90.00
_cell.angle_gamma   90.00
#
_symmetry.space_group_name_H-M   'P 1'
#
loop_
_entity.id
_entity.type
_entity.pdbx_description
1 polymer ?
#
loop_
_entity_poly.entity_id
_entity_poly.type
_entity_poly.pdbx_seq_one_letter_code
_entity_poly.pdbx_strand_id
1 'polypeptide(L)'
;MHPITTVGASGTPDMARTWSYLKATWNTAMTTTHQSTTQTHSEWEGEVTQFVADGLEICYSDAAGIVEGQPFYVQQAWGKGLNSRETADKVLKECRDPS
;
A
#
# COMPACT_ATOMS: atom_id res chain seq x y z
N MET A 1 -16.62 38.60 -15.74
CA MET A 1 -18.07 38.32 -15.70
C MET A 1 -18.24 36.81 -15.70
N HIS A 2 -18.64 36.24 -14.56
CA HIS A 2 -19.09 34.84 -14.45
C HIS A 2 -20.45 34.88 -13.75
N PRO A 3 -21.49 34.19 -14.27
CA PRO A 3 -22.81 34.23 -13.68
C PRO A 3 -22.84 33.44 -12.37
N ILE A 4 -23.24 34.14 -11.31
CA ILE A 4 -23.71 33.58 -10.05
C ILE A 4 -25.04 32.86 -10.34
N THR A 5 -25.06 31.54 -10.26
CA THR A 5 -26.32 30.79 -10.18
C THR A 5 -26.63 30.57 -8.70
N THR A 6 -27.49 31.45 -8.21
CA THR A 6 -28.27 31.27 -6.99
C THR A 6 -29.00 29.93 -7.03
N VAL A 7 -28.66 29.03 -6.10
CA VAL A 7 -29.62 28.07 -5.57
C VAL A 7 -29.91 28.51 -4.13
N GLY A 8 -31.05 29.18 -3.97
CA GLY A 8 -31.62 29.43 -2.66
C GLY A 8 -32.06 28.10 -2.06
N ALA A 9 -31.51 27.78 -0.89
CA ALA A 9 -32.14 26.89 0.05
C ALA A 9 -31.83 27.43 1.44
N SER A 10 -32.68 28.35 1.88
CA SER A 10 -32.90 28.69 3.27
C SER A 10 -33.29 27.41 4.03
N GLY A 11 -32.28 26.77 4.58
CA GLY A 11 -32.39 25.67 5.53
C GLY A 11 -31.10 25.69 6.32
N THR A 12 -31.20 25.78 7.64
CA THR A 12 -30.04 25.65 8.54
C THR A 12 -29.14 24.53 8.03
N PRO A 13 -27.83 24.76 7.80
CA PRO A 13 -26.95 23.69 7.34
C PRO A 13 -27.02 22.60 8.40
N ASP A 14 -27.67 21.48 8.05
CA ASP A 14 -27.73 20.31 8.90
C ASP A 14 -26.29 19.82 9.06
N MET A 15 -25.68 20.23 10.17
CA MET A 15 -24.27 20.01 10.42
C MET A 15 -23.96 18.52 10.39
N ALA A 16 -24.93 17.65 10.69
CA ALA A 16 -24.78 16.21 10.62
C ALA A 16 -24.48 15.71 9.20
N ARG A 17 -25.11 16.29 8.17
CA ARG A 17 -24.83 15.93 6.77
C ARG A 17 -23.46 16.44 6.29
N THR A 18 -23.06 17.64 6.69
CA THR A 18 -21.72 18.18 6.34
C THR A 18 -20.59 17.43 7.03
N TRP A 19 -20.79 17.01 8.29
CA TRP A 19 -19.87 16.14 9.02
C TRP A 19 -19.74 14.76 8.38
N SER A 20 -20.83 14.22 7.81
CA SER A 20 -20.82 12.92 7.13
C SER A 20 -19.97 12.95 5.86
N TYR A 21 -20.08 14.02 5.05
CA TYR A 21 -19.24 14.18 3.86
C TYR A 21 -17.77 14.42 4.22
N LEU A 22 -17.49 15.25 5.24
CA LEU A 22 -16.12 15.48 5.71
C LEU A 22 -15.46 14.20 6.23
N LYS A 23 -16.20 13.39 7.01
CA LYS A 23 -15.74 12.08 7.47
C LYS A 23 -15.49 11.13 6.29
N ALA A 24 -16.42 11.05 5.34
CA ALA A 24 -16.25 10.23 4.14
C ALA A 24 -15.00 10.64 3.34
N THR A 25 -14.79 11.94 3.12
CA THR A 25 -13.60 12.44 2.41
C THR A 25 -12.31 12.18 3.16
N TRP A 26 -12.32 12.23 4.50
CA TRP A 26 -11.15 11.91 5.32
C TRP A 26 -10.82 10.40 5.27
N ASN A 27 -11.86 9.56 5.35
CA ASN A 27 -11.73 8.10 5.22
C ASN A 27 -11.25 7.69 3.81
N THR A 28 -11.70 8.37 2.74
CA THR A 28 -11.26 8.11 1.36
C THR A 28 -9.84 8.62 1.07
N ALA A 29 -9.44 9.75 1.65
CA ALA A 29 -8.07 10.26 1.52
C ALA A 29 -7.05 9.35 2.22
N MET A 30 -7.40 8.77 3.38
CA MET A 30 -6.56 7.80 4.08
C MET A 30 -6.49 6.41 3.41
N THR A 31 -7.36 6.12 2.44
CA THR A 31 -7.30 4.87 1.65
C THR A 31 -6.63 5.05 0.29
N THR A 32 -6.36 6.30 -0.13
CA THR A 32 -5.78 6.62 -1.44
C THR A 32 -4.28 6.94 -1.36
N THR A 33 -3.69 6.94 -0.16
CA THR A 33 -2.25 7.14 0.03
C THR A 33 -1.68 5.95 0.81
N HIS A 34 -1.28 4.94 0.03
CA HIS A 34 -0.41 3.81 0.39
C HIS A 34 -1.00 2.78 1.37
N GLN A 35 -1.68 1.79 0.78
CA GLN A 35 -1.85 0.38 1.21
C GLN A 35 -1.71 0.08 2.72
N SER A 36 -2.88 -0.17 3.32
CA SER A 36 -3.12 -1.22 4.33
C SER A 36 -2.57 -1.00 5.75
N THR A 37 -3.35 -0.30 6.59
CA THR A 37 -3.25 -0.38 8.06
C THR A 37 -3.73 -1.74 8.63
N THR A 38 -3.91 -2.79 7.82
CA THR A 38 -4.24 -4.15 8.29
C THR A 38 -3.75 -5.21 7.29
N GLN A 39 -2.60 -5.00 6.65
CA GLN A 39 -1.96 -6.12 5.96
C GLN A 39 -1.26 -6.99 7.02
N THR A 40 -1.52 -8.28 7.03
CA THR A 40 -0.77 -9.21 7.88
C THR A 40 0.63 -9.44 7.30
N HIS A 41 1.60 -9.82 8.15
CA HIS A 41 2.95 -10.16 7.68
C HIS A 41 2.92 -11.20 6.55
N SER A 42 2.04 -12.20 6.65
CA SER A 42 1.89 -13.25 5.64
C SER A 42 1.37 -12.72 4.29
N GLU A 43 0.42 -11.78 4.30
CA GLU A 43 -0.06 -11.16 3.06
C GLU A 43 1.02 -10.30 2.41
N TRP A 44 1.74 -9.51 3.22
CA TRP A 44 2.85 -8.69 2.75
C TRP A 44 3.99 -9.56 2.19
N GLU A 45 4.36 -10.63 2.89
CA GLU A 45 5.38 -11.58 2.45
C GLU A 45 4.98 -12.30 1.16
N GLY A 46 3.69 -12.64 1.01
CA GLY A 46 3.15 -13.17 -0.23
C GLY A 46 3.28 -12.18 -1.40
N GLU A 47 3.01 -10.89 -1.17
CA GLU A 47 3.23 -9.86 -2.17
C GLU A 47 4.72 -9.67 -2.51
N VAL A 48 5.61 -9.65 -1.50
CA VAL A 48 7.07 -9.60 -1.70
C VAL A 48 7.50 -10.74 -2.62
N THR A 49 7.08 -11.97 -2.30
CA THR A 49 7.39 -13.17 -3.09
C THR A 49 6.89 -13.05 -4.52
N GLN A 50 5.68 -12.53 -4.72
CA GLN A 50 5.14 -12.35 -6.06
C GLN A 50 5.89 -11.28 -6.86
N PHE A 51 6.32 -10.19 -6.24
CA PHE A 51 7.15 -9.18 -6.90
C PHE A 51 8.56 -9.70 -7.21
N VAL A 52 9.13 -10.55 -6.37
CA VAL A 52 10.42 -11.21 -6.65
C VAL A 52 10.27 -12.19 -7.82
N ALA A 53 9.19 -12.98 -7.84
CA ALA A 53 8.89 -13.90 -8.94
C ALA A 53 8.77 -13.16 -10.28
N ASP A 54 8.00 -12.07 -10.30
CA ASP A 54 7.82 -11.21 -11.47
C ASP A 54 9.14 -10.56 -11.91
N GLY A 55 9.94 -10.07 -10.96
CA GLY A 55 11.21 -9.40 -11.24
C GLY A 55 12.34 -10.32 -11.72
N LEU A 56 12.29 -11.62 -11.39
CA LEU A 56 13.24 -12.63 -11.89
C LEU A 56 12.67 -13.48 -13.03
N GLU A 57 11.40 -13.27 -13.42
CA GLU A 57 10.66 -14.10 -14.36
C GLU A 57 10.68 -15.60 -14.00
N ILE A 58 10.58 -15.92 -12.70
CA ILE A 58 10.58 -17.29 -12.16
C ILE A 58 9.23 -17.67 -11.57
N CYS A 59 9.06 -18.95 -11.24
CA CYS A 59 7.86 -19.42 -10.56
C CYS A 59 7.78 -18.88 -9.12
N TYR A 60 6.58 -18.65 -8.62
CA TYR A 60 6.34 -18.24 -7.22
C TYR A 60 7.04 -19.18 -6.22
N SER A 61 7.04 -20.48 -6.48
CA SER A 61 7.71 -21.48 -5.63
C SER A 61 9.22 -21.27 -5.52
N ASP A 62 9.89 -20.90 -6.63
CA ASP A 62 11.33 -20.61 -6.64
C ASP A 62 11.60 -19.27 -5.92
N ALA A 63 10.77 -18.25 -6.17
CA ALA A 63 10.86 -16.97 -5.49
C ALA A 63 10.61 -17.09 -3.98
N ALA A 64 9.68 -17.95 -3.56
CA ALA A 64 9.42 -18.24 -2.15
C ALA A 64 10.68 -18.78 -1.48
N GLY A 65 11.37 -19.73 -2.12
CA GLY A 65 12.65 -20.24 -1.61
C GLY A 65 13.73 -19.17 -1.45
N ILE A 66 13.76 -18.16 -2.32
CA ILE A 66 14.68 -17.01 -2.23
C ILE A 66 14.30 -16.11 -1.03
N VAL A 67 13.02 -15.76 -0.91
CA VAL A 67 12.50 -14.91 0.18
C VAL A 67 12.65 -15.61 1.54
N GLU A 68 12.28 -16.88 1.63
CA GLU A 68 12.45 -17.73 2.82
C GLU A 68 13.93 -17.96 3.17
N GLY A 69 14.82 -17.94 2.16
CA GLY A 69 16.28 -17.98 2.36
C GLY A 69 16.86 -16.69 2.94
N GLN A 70 16.07 -15.62 3.03
CA GLN A 70 16.49 -14.28 3.47
C GLN A 70 15.63 -13.73 4.63
N PRO A 71 15.39 -14.50 5.72
CA PRO A 71 14.43 -14.11 6.76
C PRO A 71 14.85 -12.83 7.49
N PHE A 72 16.15 -12.54 7.59
CA PHE A 72 16.67 -11.31 8.20
C PHE A 72 16.21 -10.06 7.44
N TYR A 73 16.27 -10.07 6.10
CA TYR A 73 15.88 -8.92 5.29
C TYR A 73 14.38 -8.71 5.29
N VAL A 74 13.61 -9.79 5.23
CA VAL A 74 12.15 -9.80 5.33
C VAL A 74 11.70 -9.22 6.67
N GLN A 75 12.23 -9.71 7.80
CA GLN A 75 11.86 -9.19 9.12
C GLN A 75 12.35 -7.76 9.36
N GLN A 76 13.54 -7.40 8.87
CA GLN A 76 14.05 -6.04 8.99
C GLN A 76 13.20 -5.05 8.18
N ALA A 77 12.74 -5.46 6.99
CA ALA A 77 11.89 -4.63 6.15
C ALA A 77 10.51 -4.43 6.77
N TRP A 78 9.92 -5.50 7.31
CA TRP A 78 8.69 -5.42 8.10
C TRP A 78 8.83 -4.50 9.31
N GLY A 79 9.91 -4.66 10.09
CA GLY A 79 10.19 -3.82 11.26
C GLY A 79 10.45 -2.35 10.92
N LYS A 80 10.87 -2.05 9.69
CA LYS A 80 11.04 -0.69 9.16
C LYS A 80 9.76 -0.13 8.50
N GLY A 81 8.71 -0.94 8.37
CA GLY A 81 7.49 -0.55 7.68
C GLY A 81 7.68 -0.34 6.17
N LEU A 82 8.63 -1.05 5.55
CA LEU A 82 8.80 -1.02 4.09
C LEU A 82 7.63 -1.71 3.40
N ASN A 83 7.21 -1.18 2.26
CA ASN A 83 6.20 -1.86 1.46
C ASN A 83 6.79 -3.10 0.76
N SER A 84 5.90 -3.98 0.32
CA SER A 84 6.22 -5.28 -0.28
C SER A 84 7.10 -5.11 -1.52
N ARG A 85 6.87 -4.04 -2.30
CA ARG A 85 7.62 -3.75 -3.53
C ARG A 85 9.04 -3.25 -3.27
N GLU A 86 9.23 -2.33 -2.33
CA GLU A 86 10.56 -1.87 -1.90
C GLU A 86 11.41 -3.00 -1.33
N THR A 87 10.76 -3.96 -0.66
CA THR A 87 11.43 -5.13 -0.11
C THR A 87 11.85 -6.10 -1.20
N ALA A 88 10.95 -6.38 -2.15
CA ALA A 88 11.27 -7.20 -3.31
C ALA A 88 12.42 -6.60 -4.14
N ASP A 89 12.43 -5.28 -4.37
CA ASP A 89 13.51 -4.60 -5.10
C ASP A 89 14.88 -4.80 -4.43
N LYS A 90 14.93 -4.77 -3.10
CA LYS A 90 16.15 -5.09 -2.34
C LYS A 90 16.57 -6.54 -2.50
N VAL A 91 15.64 -7.48 -2.37
CA VAL A 91 15.93 -8.91 -2.57
C VAL A 91 16.44 -9.17 -3.99
N LEU A 92 15.83 -8.54 -5.00
CA LEU A 92 16.26 -8.61 -6.40
C LEU A 92 17.69 -8.06 -6.59
N LYS A 93 18.01 -6.94 -5.94
CA LYS A 93 19.35 -6.35 -6.00
C LYS A 93 20.41 -7.27 -5.39
N GLU A 94 20.15 -7.85 -4.22
CA GLU A 94 21.06 -8.81 -3.58
C GLU A 94 21.21 -10.09 -4.43
N CYS A 95 20.13 -10.51 -5.11
CA CYS A 95 20.16 -11.71 -5.95
C CYS A 95 20.93 -11.48 -7.27
N ARG A 96 21.00 -10.24 -7.77
CA ARG A 96 21.68 -9.88 -9.02
C ARG A 96 23.17 -9.59 -8.84
N ASP A 97 23.57 -9.14 -7.66
CA ASP A 97 24.95 -8.80 -7.31
C ASP A 97 25.38 -9.48 -6.00
N PRO A 98 25.72 -10.79 -6.02
CA PRO A 98 26.33 -11.43 -4.87
C PRO A 98 27.76 -10.89 -4.69
N SER A 99 27.94 -9.91 -3.80
CA SER A 99 29.26 -9.36 -3.44
C SER A 99 30.06 -10.29 -2.54
#